data_AF-T2S8S9-F1
#
_entry.id   AF-T2S8S9-F1
#
_cell.length_a   1.000
_cell.length_b   1.000
_cell.length_c   1.000
_cell.angle_alpha   90.00
_cell.angle_beta   90.00
_cell.angle_gamma   90.00
#
_symmetry.space_group_name_H-M   'P 1'
#
loop_
_entity.id
_entity.type
_entity.pdbx_description
1 polymer ?
#
loop_
_entity_poly.entity_id
_entity_poly.type
_entity_poly.pdbx_seq_one_letter_code
_entity_poly.pdbx_strand_id
1 'polypeptide(L)'
;MELSAYQTLTNTLGYDYPFIMKLHTHQNNPHVHVIINKTNKITNKQLRFNSKDSCKEFYHTLRETFKDYLFANSKGELQYSNTPNIHKAIKDIETELDTLETQARNNKSFRHENYFYKVLGSATSQIESLKKRENALSDHLDSLKSLLEKTHWEKEKFTPPTNEKEFNRQLKEIKWLNKESLTPKNTYKKIQKLAVCKSPLIKDYLYTTKKLFATQKRL
;
A
#
# COMPACT_ATOMS: atom_id res chain seq x y z
N MET A 1 -19.59 13.86 16.15
CA MET A 1 -18.28 14.49 15.84
C MET A 1 -17.12 13.75 16.49
N GLU A 2 -17.04 13.67 17.83
CA GLU A 2 -15.93 12.99 18.53
C GLU A 2 -15.77 11.51 18.12
N LEU A 3 -16.87 10.74 18.09
CA LEU A 3 -16.86 9.35 17.62
C LEU A 3 -16.36 9.23 16.18
N SER A 4 -16.80 10.13 15.30
CA SER A 4 -16.34 10.16 13.91
C SER A 4 -14.84 10.43 13.81
N ALA A 5 -14.32 11.38 14.61
CA ALA A 5 -12.88 11.67 14.66
C ALA A 5 -12.07 10.46 15.16
N TYR A 6 -12.55 9.78 16.22
CA TYR A 6 -11.94 8.57 16.73
C TYR A 6 -11.84 7.48 15.66
N GLN A 7 -12.97 7.18 15.00
CA GLN A 7 -13.06 6.14 13.97
C GLN A 7 -12.20 6.46 12.75
N THR A 8 -12.13 7.73 12.34
CA THR A 8 -11.25 8.15 11.25
C THR A 8 -9.80 7.84 11.58
N LEU A 9 -9.32 8.25 12.75
CA LEU A 9 -7.92 8.09 13.15
C LEU A 9 -7.55 6.62 13.29
N THR A 10 -8.40 5.80 13.90
CA THR A 10 -8.12 4.36 14.05
C THR A 10 -8.13 3.62 12.71
N ASN A 11 -8.99 4.00 11.76
CA ASN A 11 -9.00 3.36 10.43
C ASN A 11 -7.84 3.81 9.52
N THR A 12 -7.39 5.07 9.62
CA THR A 12 -6.30 5.58 8.76
C THR A 12 -4.91 5.32 9.32
N LEU A 13 -4.72 5.43 10.63
CA LEU A 13 -3.41 5.27 11.27
C LEU A 13 -3.27 3.92 11.99
N GLY A 14 -4.37 3.21 12.25
CA GLY A 14 -4.37 2.03 13.10
C GLY A 14 -4.24 2.37 14.59
N TYR A 15 -4.11 1.34 15.42
CA TYR A 15 -3.94 1.48 16.87
C TYR A 15 -2.49 1.74 17.31
N ASP A 16 -1.56 1.77 16.36
CA ASP A 16 -0.13 1.81 16.64
C ASP A 16 0.43 3.22 16.77
N TYR A 17 -0.35 4.23 16.39
CA TYR A 17 -0.03 5.64 16.62
C TYR A 17 -0.96 6.19 17.71
N PRO A 18 -0.51 6.26 18.97
CA PRO A 18 -1.31 6.82 20.05
C PRO A 18 -1.69 8.27 19.76
N PHE A 19 -2.91 8.67 20.12
CA PHE A 19 -3.38 10.04 19.98
C PHE A 19 -4.26 10.42 21.17
N ILE A 20 -4.34 11.72 21.42
CA ILE A 20 -5.29 12.32 22.36
C ILE A 20 -6.20 13.29 21.60
N MET A 21 -7.46 13.38 22.03
CA MET A 21 -8.45 14.27 21.41
C MET A 21 -9.09 15.16 22.47
N LYS A 22 -9.44 16.37 22.07
CA LYS A 22 -10.21 17.32 22.87
C LYS A 22 -11.31 17.92 22.02
N LEU A 23 -12.55 17.67 22.41
CA LEU A 23 -13.73 18.24 21.78
C LEU A 23 -13.99 19.65 22.32
N HIS A 24 -14.25 20.58 21.41
CA HIS A 24 -14.72 21.94 21.70
C HIS A 24 -16.10 22.12 21.08
N THR A 25 -17.14 22.08 21.91
CA THR A 25 -18.55 22.26 21.50
C THR A 25 -19.06 23.70 21.71
N HIS A 26 -18.38 24.50 22.53
CA HIS A 26 -18.86 25.81 22.99
C HIS A 26 -18.52 26.99 22.08
N GLN A 27 -17.84 26.77 20.97
CA GLN A 27 -17.54 27.84 20.00
C GLN A 27 -18.52 27.74 18.83
N ASN A 28 -18.80 28.88 18.17
CA ASN A 28 -19.66 28.94 16.97
C ASN A 28 -19.28 27.93 15.87
N ASN A 29 -18.07 27.39 15.94
CA ASN A 29 -17.58 26.30 15.10
C ASN A 29 -17.15 25.12 15.99
N PRO A 30 -18.01 24.12 16.22
CA PRO A 30 -17.64 22.91 16.95
C PRO A 30 -16.48 22.20 16.24
N HIS A 31 -15.41 21.90 16.97
CA HIS A 31 -14.21 21.26 16.41
C HIS A 31 -13.53 20.34 17.42
N VAL A 32 -12.67 19.46 16.92
CA VAL A 32 -11.88 18.53 17.72
C VAL A 32 -10.39 18.83 17.49
N HIS A 33 -9.66 19.07 18.57
CA HIS A 33 -8.20 19.07 18.52
C HIS A 33 -7.68 17.65 18.72
N VAL A 34 -6.76 17.23 17.85
CA VAL A 34 -6.14 15.90 17.93
C VAL A 34 -4.63 16.10 17.98
N ILE A 35 -3.98 15.47 18.97
CA ILE A 35 -2.52 15.40 19.06
C ILE A 35 -2.12 13.94 18.87
N ILE A 36 -1.32 13.67 17.84
CA ILE A 36 -0.90 12.33 17.45
C ILE A 36 0.58 12.16 17.79
N ASN A 37 0.93 11.06 18.46
CA ASN A 37 2.32 10.64 18.56
C ASN A 37 2.75 10.11 17.19
N LYS A 38 3.68 10.83 16.58
CA LYS A 38 4.22 10.51 15.25
C LYS A 38 5.05 9.23 15.24
N THR A 39 5.42 8.69 16.41
CA THR A 39 6.21 7.47 16.53
C THR A 39 5.29 6.29 16.76
N ASN A 40 5.38 5.29 15.90
CA ASN A 40 4.65 4.05 16.03
C ASN A 40 5.12 3.28 17.27
N LYS A 41 4.19 2.89 18.16
CA LYS A 41 4.50 2.27 19.46
C LYS A 41 5.11 0.87 19.36
N ILE A 42 4.90 0.17 18.24
CA ILE A 42 5.39 -1.20 18.02
C ILE A 42 6.76 -1.17 17.36
N THR A 43 6.91 -0.37 16.29
CA THR A 43 8.11 -0.37 15.45
C THR A 43 9.12 0.70 15.84
N ASN A 44 8.74 1.66 16.71
CA ASN A 44 9.50 2.87 17.05
C ASN A 44 9.89 3.72 15.82
N LYS A 45 9.26 3.50 14.68
CA LYS A 45 9.47 4.31 13.48
C LYS A 45 8.53 5.51 13.47
N GLN A 46 9.04 6.63 12.97
CA GLN A 46 8.23 7.82 12.76
C GLN A 46 7.34 7.65 11.53
N LEU A 47 6.13 8.21 11.59
CA LEU A 47 5.26 8.42 10.45
C LEU A 47 6.00 9.33 9.47
N ARG A 48 6.31 8.78 8.29
CA ARG A 48 7.01 9.48 7.22
C ARG A 48 6.34 9.15 5.89
N PHE A 49 6.20 10.17 5.05
CA PHE A 49 5.71 10.04 3.69
C PHE A 49 6.90 9.88 2.75
N ASN A 50 6.80 8.94 1.81
CA ASN A 50 7.85 8.65 0.82
C ASN A 50 7.82 9.61 -0.37
N SER A 51 6.75 10.38 -0.55
CA SER A 51 6.60 11.36 -1.63
C SER A 51 5.58 12.44 -1.25
N LYS A 52 5.52 13.52 -2.04
CA LYS A 52 4.46 14.53 -1.91
C LYS A 52 3.08 13.94 -2.19
N ASP A 53 2.99 13.01 -3.13
CA ASP A 53 1.71 12.41 -3.51
C ASP A 53 1.19 11.47 -2.43
N SER A 54 2.05 10.67 -1.78
CA SER A 54 1.60 9.83 -0.66
C SER A 54 1.14 10.65 0.55
N CYS A 55 1.75 11.82 0.77
CA CYS A 55 1.28 12.79 1.75
C CYS A 55 -0.12 13.33 1.39
N LYS A 56 -0.33 13.72 0.13
CA LYS A 56 -1.64 14.19 -0.36
C LYS A 56 -2.72 13.12 -0.22
N GLU A 57 -2.44 11.90 -0.68
CA GLU A 57 -3.36 10.78 -0.61
C GLU A 57 -3.73 10.42 0.84
N PHE A 58 -2.77 10.49 1.76
CA PHE A 58 -3.03 10.28 3.19
C PHE A 58 -4.04 11.30 3.73
N TYR A 59 -3.81 12.61 3.51
CA TYR A 59 -4.72 13.64 4.01
C TYR A 59 -6.07 13.66 3.28
N HIS A 60 -6.09 13.28 1.99
CA HIS A 60 -7.32 13.10 1.24
C HIS A 60 -8.15 11.96 1.86
N THR A 61 -7.55 10.80 2.07
CA THR A 61 -8.18 9.63 2.71
C THR A 61 -8.70 9.97 4.09
N LEU A 62 -7.90 10.68 4.91
CA LEU A 62 -8.28 11.14 6.24
C LEU A 62 -9.55 12.00 6.19
N ARG A 63 -9.62 12.93 5.23
CA ARG A 63 -10.76 13.85 5.08
C ARG A 63 -12.01 13.16 4.58
N GLU A 64 -11.90 12.28 3.58
CA GLU A 64 -13.03 11.50 3.06
C GLU A 64 -13.56 10.54 4.12
N THR A 65 -12.68 9.83 4.82
CA THR A 65 -13.06 8.90 5.89
C THR A 65 -13.78 9.64 7.03
N PHE A 66 -13.32 10.84 7.38
CA PHE A 66 -14.01 11.67 8.37
C PHE A 66 -15.40 12.11 7.92
N LYS A 67 -15.52 12.57 6.68
CA LYS A 67 -16.81 12.95 6.07
C LYS A 67 -17.80 11.78 6.13
N ASP A 68 -17.36 10.57 5.77
CA ASP A 68 -18.21 9.39 5.76
C ASP A 68 -18.66 8.98 7.17
N TYR A 69 -17.75 8.94 8.15
CA TYR A 69 -18.12 8.67 9.54
C TYR A 69 -18.96 9.78 10.17
N LEU A 70 -18.79 11.02 9.74
CA LEU A 70 -19.62 12.13 10.21
C LEU A 70 -21.05 12.01 9.68
N PHE A 71 -21.21 11.67 8.40
CA PHE A 71 -22.51 11.39 7.79
C PHE A 71 -23.20 10.20 8.48
N ALA A 72 -22.50 9.07 8.64
CA ALA A 72 -23.07 7.88 9.27
C ALA A 72 -23.47 8.13 10.73
N ASN A 73 -22.58 8.71 11.54
CA ASN A 73 -22.84 8.94 12.97
C ASN A 73 -23.85 10.07 13.24
N SER A 74 -24.09 10.95 12.27
CA SER A 74 -25.15 11.96 12.32
C SER A 74 -26.48 11.47 11.75
N LYS A 75 -26.59 10.18 11.39
CA LYS A 75 -27.80 9.61 10.75
C LYS A 75 -28.20 10.36 9.48
N GLY A 76 -27.21 10.89 8.75
CA GLY A 76 -27.40 11.63 7.50
C GLY A 76 -27.63 13.13 7.64
N GLU A 77 -27.69 13.68 8.85
CA GLU A 77 -27.90 15.13 9.06
C GLU A 77 -26.70 15.99 8.60
N LEU A 78 -25.48 15.46 8.72
CA LEU A 78 -24.25 16.18 8.41
C LEU A 78 -23.63 15.66 7.11
N GLN A 79 -24.17 16.13 5.97
CA GLN A 79 -23.69 15.79 4.63
C GLN A 79 -22.69 16.84 4.13
N TYR A 80 -21.44 16.72 4.57
CA TYR A 80 -20.36 17.58 4.09
C TYR A 80 -19.86 17.12 2.72
N SER A 81 -19.47 18.06 1.86
CA SER A 81 -18.77 17.79 0.62
C SER A 81 -17.35 18.32 0.69
N ASN A 82 -16.38 17.48 0.34
CA ASN A 82 -14.99 17.88 0.16
C ASN A 82 -14.68 18.28 -1.29
N THR A 83 -15.70 18.39 -2.15
CA THR A 83 -15.53 18.89 -3.52
C THR A 83 -14.79 20.22 -3.47
N PRO A 84 -13.70 20.39 -4.23
CA PRO A 84 -13.08 21.69 -4.40
C PRO A 84 -14.17 22.70 -4.76
N ASN A 85 -14.13 23.89 -4.15
CA ASN A 85 -15.06 24.93 -4.55
C ASN A 85 -14.76 25.28 -6.01
N ILE A 86 -15.56 24.73 -6.93
CA ILE A 86 -15.35 24.84 -8.38
C ILE A 86 -15.35 26.31 -8.77
N HIS A 87 -16.19 27.15 -8.16
CA HIS A 87 -16.18 28.59 -8.39
C HIS A 87 -14.89 29.25 -7.96
N LYS A 88 -14.30 28.82 -6.83
CA LYS A 88 -12.98 29.32 -6.42
C LYS A 88 -11.89 28.87 -7.39
N ALA A 89 -11.91 27.60 -7.82
CA ALA A 89 -10.95 27.08 -8.80
C ALA A 89 -11.05 27.82 -10.15
N ILE A 90 -12.27 28.07 -10.63
CA ILE A 90 -12.53 28.87 -11.83
C ILE A 90 -11.98 30.29 -11.64
N LYS A 91 -12.28 30.95 -10.52
CA LYS A 91 -11.79 32.30 -10.22
C LYS A 91 -10.26 32.38 -10.14
N ASP A 92 -9.62 31.37 -9.56
CA ASP A 92 -8.16 31.30 -9.49
C ASP A 92 -7.56 31.15 -10.91
N ILE A 93 -8.17 30.32 -11.78
CA ILE A 93 -7.79 30.18 -13.20
C ILE A 93 -8.01 31.49 -13.97
N GLU A 94 -9.14 32.16 -13.78
CA GLU A 94 -9.44 33.45 -14.41
C GLU A 94 -8.40 34.51 -14.02
N THR A 95 -7.98 34.52 -12.75
CA THR A 95 -6.93 35.43 -12.26
C THR A 95 -5.56 35.11 -12.86
N GLU A 96 -5.23 33.82 -13.00
CA GLU A 96 -4.00 33.38 -13.66
C GLU A 96 -4.00 33.74 -15.16
N LEU A 97 -5.13 33.61 -15.84
CA LEU A 97 -5.29 34.01 -17.23
C LEU A 97 -5.14 35.52 -17.41
N ASP A 98 -5.78 36.33 -16.57
CA ASP A 98 -5.69 37.80 -16.63
C ASP A 98 -4.26 38.30 -16.37
N THR A 99 -3.55 37.66 -15.42
CA THR A 99 -2.14 37.98 -15.15
C THR A 99 -1.23 37.58 -16.31
N LEU A 100 -1.45 36.42 -16.93
CA LEU A 100 -0.72 35.99 -18.13
C LEU A 100 -0.99 36.90 -19.33
N GLU A 101 -2.24 37.30 -19.54
CA GLU A 101 -2.64 38.20 -20.62
C GLU A 101 -2.03 39.60 -20.43
N THR A 102 -2.05 40.10 -19.20
CA THR A 102 -1.40 41.38 -18.84
C THR A 102 0.12 41.30 -19.04
N GLN A 103 0.75 40.19 -18.66
CA GLN A 103 2.18 39.96 -18.91
C GLN A 103 2.50 39.87 -20.41
N ALA A 104 1.66 39.21 -21.20
CA ALA A 104 1.83 39.10 -22.65
C ALA A 104 1.68 40.47 -23.35
N ARG A 105 0.70 41.29 -22.95
CA ARG A 105 0.49 42.64 -23.48
C ARG A 105 1.63 43.61 -23.15
N ASN A 106 2.22 43.47 -21.95
CA ASN A 106 3.30 44.34 -21.49
C ASN A 106 4.69 43.93 -21.97
N ASN A 107 4.85 42.73 -22.55
CA ASN A 107 6.13 42.17 -22.93
C ASN A 107 6.24 42.04 -24.46
N LYS A 108 6.73 43.08 -25.15
CA LYS A 108 6.96 43.12 -26.61
C LYS A 108 7.96 42.05 -27.12
N SER A 109 8.49 41.19 -26.26
CA SER A 109 9.38 40.08 -26.59
C SER A 109 9.03 38.82 -25.77
N PHE A 110 7.74 38.48 -25.64
CA PHE A 110 7.39 37.16 -25.12
C PHE A 110 7.72 36.11 -26.19
N ARG A 111 8.88 35.42 -26.06
CA ARG A 111 9.32 34.35 -26.97
C ARG A 111 8.45 33.11 -26.80
N HIS A 112 7.27 33.13 -27.41
CA HIS A 112 6.25 32.08 -27.36
C HIS A 112 6.82 30.68 -27.67
N GLU A 113 7.75 30.58 -28.62
CA GLU A 113 8.39 29.33 -29.03
C GLU A 113 8.99 28.56 -27.86
N ASN A 114 9.74 29.21 -26.97
CA ASN A 114 10.44 28.51 -25.90
C ASN A 114 9.49 27.93 -24.84
N TYR A 115 8.33 28.56 -24.64
CA TYR A 115 7.28 28.04 -23.77
C TYR A 115 6.59 26.84 -24.43
N PHE A 116 6.18 26.96 -25.69
CA PHE A 116 5.55 25.87 -26.42
C PHE A 116 6.48 24.66 -26.56
N TYR A 117 7.77 24.85 -26.86
CA TYR A 117 8.73 23.74 -26.91
C TYR A 117 8.91 23.03 -25.56
N LYS A 118 8.87 23.76 -24.43
CA LYS A 118 8.93 23.14 -23.10
C LYS A 118 7.66 22.34 -22.77
N VAL A 119 6.48 22.89 -23.07
CA VAL A 119 5.21 22.20 -22.85
C VAL A 119 5.13 20.95 -23.75
N LEU A 120 5.52 21.07 -25.02
CA LEU A 120 5.53 19.97 -25.98
C LEU A 120 6.55 18.90 -25.60
N GLY A 121 7.73 19.28 -25.12
CA GLY A 121 8.73 18.37 -24.58
C GLY A 121 8.24 17.61 -23.34
N SER A 122 7.61 18.31 -22.39
CA SER A 122 7.02 17.69 -21.20
C SER A 122 5.89 16.72 -21.55
N ALA A 123 4.99 17.11 -22.45
CA ALA A 123 3.91 16.25 -22.93
C ALA A 123 4.45 15.01 -23.64
N THR A 124 5.50 15.17 -24.46
CA THR A 124 6.15 14.04 -25.16
C THR A 124 6.78 13.06 -24.18
N SER A 125 7.48 13.55 -23.14
CA SER A 125 8.05 12.69 -22.10
C SER A 125 6.98 11.95 -21.30
N GLN A 126 5.84 12.60 -21.02
CA GLN A 126 4.71 11.96 -20.36
C GLN A 126 4.10 10.85 -21.23
N ILE A 127 3.89 11.10 -22.52
CA ILE A 127 3.41 10.10 -23.49
C ILE A 127 4.37 8.91 -23.55
N GLU A 128 5.68 9.15 -23.61
CA GLU A 128 6.68 8.08 -23.63
C GLU A 128 6.64 7.23 -22.34
N SER A 129 6.47 7.87 -21.19
CA SER A 129 6.36 7.16 -19.91
C SER A 129 5.08 6.31 -19.83
N LEU A 130 3.97 6.81 -20.36
CA LEU A 130 2.70 6.09 -20.41
C LEU A 130 2.79 4.90 -21.36
N LYS A 131 3.40 5.06 -22.54
CA LYS A 131 3.66 3.96 -23.47
C LYS A 131 4.53 2.86 -22.87
N LYS A 132 5.59 3.22 -22.13
CA LYS A 132 6.41 2.23 -21.41
C LYS A 132 5.59 1.45 -20.38
N ARG A 133 4.67 2.12 -19.69
CA ARG A 133 3.79 1.50 -18.70
C ARG A 133 2.73 0.60 -19.33
N GLU A 134 2.17 1.02 -20.47
CA GLU A 134 1.26 0.22 -21.29
C GLU A 134 1.92 -1.08 -21.75
N ASN A 135 3.14 -0.99 -22.29
CA ASN A 135 3.91 -2.18 -22.70
C ASN A 135 4.17 -3.13 -21.51
N ALA A 136 4.60 -2.60 -20.36
CA ALA A 136 4.83 -3.41 -19.17
C ALA A 136 3.56 -4.10 -18.66
N LEU A 137 2.40 -3.45 -18.77
CA LEU A 137 1.10 -4.06 -18.46
C LEU A 137 0.73 -5.15 -19.46
N SER A 138 1.01 -4.95 -20.74
CA SER A 138 0.82 -5.97 -21.78
C SER A 138 1.67 -7.21 -21.50
N ASP A 139 2.97 -7.04 -21.21
CA ASP A 139 3.88 -8.14 -20.88
C ASP A 139 3.41 -8.92 -19.62
N HIS A 140 2.92 -8.19 -18.62
CA HIS A 140 2.37 -8.79 -17.41
C HIS A 140 1.08 -9.58 -17.70
N LEU A 141 0.23 -9.07 -18.58
CA LEU A 141 -1.01 -9.74 -18.99
C LEU A 141 -0.71 -11.05 -19.75
N ASP A 142 0.30 -11.05 -20.61
CA ASP A 142 0.73 -12.28 -21.30
C ASP A 142 1.36 -13.30 -20.34
N SER A 143 2.12 -12.83 -19.34
CA SER A 143 2.64 -13.68 -18.28
C SER A 143 1.52 -14.34 -17.46
N LEU A 144 0.45 -13.59 -17.15
CA LEU A 144 -0.72 -14.13 -16.44
C LEU A 144 -1.50 -15.13 -17.29
N LYS A 145 -1.65 -14.91 -18.59
CA LYS A 145 -2.27 -15.88 -19.50
C LYS A 145 -1.49 -17.20 -19.53
N SER A 146 -0.16 -17.13 -19.64
CA SER A 146 0.69 -18.32 -19.60
C SER A 146 0.58 -19.08 -18.26
N LEU A 147 0.52 -18.34 -17.14
CA LEU A 147 0.30 -18.95 -15.82
C LEU A 147 -1.08 -19.61 -15.72
N LEU A 148 -2.13 -18.96 -16.25
CA LEU A 148 -3.48 -19.49 -16.28
C LEU A 148 -3.56 -20.80 -17.07
N GLU A 149 -3.00 -20.83 -18.28
CA GLU A 149 -2.92 -22.05 -19.10
C GLU A 149 -2.19 -23.19 -18.37
N LYS A 150 -1.07 -22.87 -17.72
CA LYS A 150 -0.32 -23.83 -16.92
C LYS A 150 -1.15 -24.38 -15.75
N THR A 151 -1.81 -23.51 -14.98
CA THR A 151 -2.67 -23.94 -13.87
C THR A 151 -3.91 -24.71 -14.34
N HIS A 152 -4.47 -24.38 -15.50
CA HIS A 152 -5.57 -25.14 -16.11
C HIS A 152 -5.11 -26.56 -16.46
N TRP A 153 -3.97 -26.69 -17.12
CA TRP A 153 -3.35 -27.98 -17.42
C TRP A 153 -3.05 -28.80 -16.15
N GLU A 154 -2.53 -28.15 -15.10
CA GLU A 154 -2.26 -28.78 -13.81
C GLU A 154 -3.55 -29.27 -13.14
N LYS A 155 -4.64 -28.49 -13.22
CA LYS A 155 -5.96 -28.85 -12.68
C LYS A 155 -6.65 -29.96 -13.46
N GLU A 156 -6.50 -29.99 -14.78
CA GLU A 156 -7.08 -31.03 -15.65
C GLU A 156 -6.36 -32.38 -15.46
N LYS A 157 -5.05 -32.36 -15.18
CA LYS A 157 -4.29 -33.55 -14.80
C LYS A 157 -4.41 -33.94 -13.33
N PHE A 158 -4.98 -33.07 -12.49
CA PHE A 158 -5.17 -33.35 -11.08
C PHE A 158 -6.32 -34.34 -10.89
N THR A 159 -5.97 -35.60 -10.61
CA THR A 159 -6.93 -36.62 -10.20
C THR A 159 -6.94 -36.74 -8.68
N PRO A 160 -8.02 -36.31 -7.99
CA PRO A 160 -8.10 -36.42 -6.55
C PRO A 160 -8.13 -37.91 -6.14
N PRO A 161 -7.39 -38.30 -5.08
CA PRO A 161 -7.36 -39.68 -4.64
C PRO A 161 -8.73 -40.10 -4.12
N THR A 162 -9.29 -41.14 -4.73
CA THR A 162 -10.65 -41.62 -4.43
C THR A 162 -10.72 -42.48 -3.15
N ASN A 163 -9.56 -42.91 -2.64
CA ASN A 163 -9.44 -43.70 -1.41
C ASN A 163 -8.04 -43.51 -0.76
N GLU A 164 -7.92 -43.95 0.50
CA GLU A 164 -6.72 -43.78 1.32
C GLU A 164 -5.50 -44.54 0.77
N LYS A 165 -5.72 -45.63 0.01
CA LYS A 165 -4.64 -46.41 -0.62
C LYS A 165 -4.00 -45.66 -1.79
N GLU A 166 -4.81 -44.96 -2.58
CA GLU A 166 -4.39 -44.11 -3.69
C GLU A 166 -3.64 -42.87 -3.17
N PHE A 167 -4.15 -42.23 -2.10
CA PHE A 167 -3.47 -41.11 -1.45
C PHE A 167 -2.06 -41.48 -0.95
N ASN A 168 -1.93 -42.64 -0.30
CA ASN A 168 -0.64 -43.14 0.17
C ASN A 168 0.33 -43.52 -0.97
N ARG A 169 -0.17 -43.89 -2.16
CA ARG A 169 0.65 -44.13 -3.36
C ARG A 169 1.20 -42.81 -3.93
N GLN A 170 0.33 -41.83 -4.14
CA GLN A 170 0.71 -40.49 -4.63
C GLN A 170 1.71 -39.80 -3.68
N LEU A 171 1.54 -39.95 -2.36
CA LEU A 171 2.50 -39.44 -1.37
C LEU A 171 3.89 -40.09 -1.47
N LYS A 172 3.99 -41.37 -1.85
CA LYS A 172 5.27 -42.05 -2.04
C LYS A 172 5.98 -41.55 -3.31
N GLU A 173 5.25 -41.31 -4.38
CA GLU A 173 5.78 -40.71 -5.61
C GLU A 173 6.29 -39.28 -5.38
N ILE A 174 5.54 -38.43 -4.68
CA ILE A 174 5.96 -37.06 -4.33
C ILE A 174 7.24 -37.10 -3.47
N LYS A 175 7.33 -38.02 -2.51
CA LYS A 175 8.55 -38.20 -1.69
C LYS A 175 9.75 -38.67 -2.52
N TRP A 176 9.52 -39.48 -3.55
CA TRP A 176 10.56 -39.98 -4.43
C TRP A 176 11.07 -38.90 -5.39
N LEU A 177 10.17 -38.14 -6.04
CA LEU A 177 10.51 -37.01 -6.91
C LEU A 177 11.27 -35.90 -6.16
N ASN A 178 10.87 -35.60 -4.92
CA ASN A 178 11.58 -34.65 -4.07
C ASN A 178 12.99 -35.15 -3.69
N LYS A 179 13.19 -36.46 -3.61
CA LYS A 179 14.49 -37.09 -3.33
C LYS A 179 15.44 -37.04 -4.53
N GLU A 180 14.91 -37.07 -5.75
CA GLU A 180 15.67 -36.91 -7.01
C GLU A 180 16.09 -35.45 -7.30
N SER A 181 15.27 -34.46 -6.91
CA SER A 181 15.54 -33.03 -7.17
C SER A 181 16.65 -32.39 -6.30
N LEU A 182 17.21 -33.13 -5.33
CA LEU A 182 18.26 -32.65 -4.43
C LEU A 182 19.66 -32.89 -5.02
N THR A 183 20.19 -31.90 -5.77
CA THR A 183 21.64 -31.69 -5.79
C THR A 183 22.04 -30.91 -4.52
N PRO A 184 22.64 -31.55 -3.49
CA PRO A 184 22.61 -31.01 -2.12
C PRO A 184 23.63 -29.90 -1.80
N LYS A 185 24.46 -29.48 -2.76
CA LYS A 185 25.69 -28.71 -2.44
C LYS A 185 25.51 -27.20 -2.27
N ASN A 186 24.45 -26.57 -2.79
CA ASN A 186 24.33 -25.10 -2.77
C ASN A 186 23.34 -24.53 -1.74
N THR A 187 22.36 -25.30 -1.29
CA THR A 187 21.31 -24.79 -0.38
C THR A 187 21.80 -24.70 1.07
N TYR A 188 22.60 -25.66 1.53
CA TYR A 188 23.11 -25.70 2.92
C TYR A 188 24.13 -24.58 3.21
N LYS A 189 25.00 -24.23 2.24
CA LYS A 189 25.94 -23.10 2.37
C LYS A 189 25.23 -21.74 2.40
N LYS A 190 24.10 -21.58 1.71
CA LYS A 190 23.27 -20.36 1.77
C LYS A 190 22.56 -20.22 3.11
N ILE A 191 22.02 -21.31 3.65
CA ILE A 191 21.35 -21.34 4.95
C ILE A 191 22.35 -21.08 6.10
N GLN A 192 23.55 -21.66 6.04
CA GLN A 192 24.60 -21.38 7.03
C GLN A 192 25.08 -19.92 7.01
N LYS A 193 25.20 -19.29 5.84
CA LYS A 193 25.52 -17.85 5.74
C LYS A 193 24.41 -16.94 6.28
N LEU A 194 23.15 -17.37 6.20
CA LEU A 194 22.01 -16.61 6.74
C LEU A 194 21.84 -16.81 8.24
N ALA A 195 22.16 -18.00 8.78
CA ALA A 195 22.00 -18.32 10.20
C ALA A 195 23.02 -17.61 11.12
N VAL A 196 24.15 -17.13 10.60
CA VAL A 196 25.12 -16.34 11.37
C VAL A 196 24.62 -14.91 11.62
N CYS A 197 23.60 -14.45 10.89
CA CYS A 197 23.07 -13.11 11.01
C CYS A 197 21.60 -13.11 11.48
N LYS A 198 21.42 -12.82 12.78
CA LYS A 198 20.22 -12.26 13.44
C LYS A 198 19.21 -13.24 14.06
N SER A 199 19.27 -13.37 15.40
CA SER A 199 18.19 -13.01 16.36
C SER A 199 18.25 -13.89 17.62
N PRO A 200 18.30 -13.32 18.84
CA PRO A 200 18.25 -14.06 20.11
C PRO A 200 17.03 -14.98 20.25
N LEU A 201 15.92 -14.64 19.60
CA LEU A 201 14.65 -15.36 19.68
C LEU A 201 14.71 -16.78 19.08
N ILE A 202 15.60 -17.03 18.13
CA ILE A 202 15.77 -18.37 17.52
C ILE A 202 16.51 -19.31 18.50
N LYS A 203 17.35 -18.77 19.38
CA LYS A 203 18.09 -19.56 20.39
C LYS A 203 17.14 -20.11 21.45
N ASP A 204 16.15 -19.32 21.86
CA ASP A 204 15.15 -19.70 22.84
C ASP A 204 14.15 -20.73 22.28
N TYR A 205 13.78 -20.59 21.00
CA TYR A 205 12.94 -21.58 20.30
C TYR A 205 13.64 -22.93 20.13
N LEU A 206 14.94 -22.92 19.80
CA LEU A 206 15.75 -24.14 19.69
C LEU A 206 16.02 -24.80 21.05
N TYR A 207 16.11 -24.02 22.13
CA TYR A 207 16.28 -24.54 23.49
C TYR A 207 15.00 -25.21 24.02
N THR A 208 13.84 -24.58 23.81
CA THR A 208 12.54 -25.12 24.22
C THR A 208 12.17 -26.39 23.45
N THR A 209 12.41 -26.42 22.14
CA THR A 209 12.18 -27.63 21.33
C THR A 209 13.10 -28.78 21.75
N LYS A 210 14.39 -28.55 22.02
CA LYS A 210 15.28 -29.60 22.56
C LYS A 210 14.81 -30.16 23.91
N LYS A 211 14.27 -29.32 24.79
CA LYS A 211 13.76 -29.74 26.10
C LYS A 211 12.48 -30.59 25.98
N LEU A 212 11.59 -30.23 25.06
CA LEU A 212 10.37 -31.01 24.76
C LEU A 212 10.71 -32.41 24.23
N PHE A 213 11.66 -32.52 23.29
CA PHE A 213 12.10 -33.82 22.76
C PHE A 213 12.87 -34.67 23.78
N ALA A 214 13.59 -34.06 24.73
CA ALA A 214 14.25 -34.78 25.81
C ALA A 214 13.26 -35.35 26.83
N THR A 215 12.11 -34.70 27.02
CA THR A 215 11.09 -35.12 28.01
C THR A 215 10.20 -36.23 27.46
N GLN A 216 9.93 -36.24 26.14
CA GLN A 216 9.20 -37.31 25.46
C GLN A 216 9.96 -38.64 25.36
N LYS A 217 11.26 -38.66 25.63
CA LYS A 217 12.08 -39.89 25.68
C LYS A 217 12.11 -40.56 27.07
N ARG A 218 11.43 -39.99 28.07
CA ARG A 218 11.43 -40.48 29.47
C ARG A 218 10.05 -40.96 29.97
N LEU A 219 9.09 -41.12 29.07
CA LEU A 219 7.83 -41.85 29.26
C LEU A 219 7.85 -43.08 28.34
#